data_AF-X1M964-F1
#
_entry.id   AF-X1M964-F1
#
_cell.length_a   1.000
_cell.length_b   1.000
_cell.length_c   1.000
_cell.angle_alpha   90.00
_cell.angle_beta   90.00
_cell.angle_gamma   90.00
#
_symmetry.space_group_name_H-M   'P 1'
#
loop_
_entity.id
_entity.type
_entity.pdbx_description
1 polymer ?
#
loop_
_entity_poly.entity_id
_entity_poly.type
_entity_poly.pdbx_seq_one_letter_code
_entity_poly.pdbx_strand_id
1 'polypeptide(L)'
;QALELAAQNPNVMIKCPGTAKGICLLRRLTAMGFATNCTLAFTLPQFVSVMDAVQSGLAEAKTNQVNMYRWRSVTTHMSARYEERQAFDESAAEVGVKLTLEDKRWAGIAIFRKAYKVAKRRGYPGKMLFCSMRPGPIVDGVEHIWHLEQIAGGRMVFTCPPDILTKMWE
;
A
#
# COMPACT_ATOMS: atom_id res chain seq x y z
N GLN A 1 -0.06 6.20 22.86
CA GLN A 1 -0.54 6.69 21.53
C GLN A 1 -1.38 5.69 20.73
N ALA A 2 -0.84 4.60 20.14
CA ALA A 2 -1.62 3.74 19.23
C ALA A 2 -2.91 3.18 19.86
N LEU A 3 -2.83 2.75 21.13
CA LEU A 3 -3.97 2.26 21.90
C LEU A 3 -4.99 3.36 22.22
N GLU A 4 -4.52 4.56 22.58
CA GLU A 4 -5.38 5.74 22.80
C GLU A 4 -6.15 6.11 21.54
N LEU A 5 -5.50 6.07 20.37
CA LEU A 5 -6.13 6.33 19.07
C LEU A 5 -7.15 5.25 18.71
N ALA A 6 -6.84 3.98 19.00
CA ALA A 6 -7.75 2.87 18.71
C ALA A 6 -9.01 2.91 19.58
N ALA A 7 -8.90 3.43 20.81
CA ALA A 7 -10.02 3.60 21.72
C ALA A 7 -11.03 4.68 21.27
N GLN A 8 -10.66 5.56 20.33
CA GLN A 8 -11.53 6.67 19.91
C GLN A 8 -12.80 6.19 19.20
N ASN A 9 -12.72 5.15 18.37
CA ASN A 9 -13.88 4.60 17.65
C ASN A 9 -13.59 3.18 17.12
N PRO A 10 -14.57 2.26 17.12
CA PRO A 10 -14.37 0.88 16.65
C PRO A 10 -14.03 0.73 15.16
N ASN A 11 -14.18 1.79 14.34
CA ASN A 11 -13.85 1.77 12.91
C ASN A 11 -12.50 2.43 12.59
N VAL A 12 -11.73 2.85 13.59
CA VAL A 12 -10.40 3.45 13.40
C VAL A 12 -9.39 2.38 13.03
N MET A 13 -8.58 2.66 12.00
CA MET A 13 -7.37 1.90 11.70
C MET A 13 -6.12 2.67 12.12
N ILE A 14 -5.20 2.02 12.83
CA ILE A 14 -3.94 2.64 13.23
C ILE A 14 -2.96 2.61 12.07
N LYS A 15 -2.56 3.80 11.62
CA LYS A 15 -1.63 3.97 10.52
C LYS A 15 -0.19 3.83 11.01
N CYS A 16 0.51 2.79 10.56
CA CYS A 16 1.88 2.48 10.94
C CYS A 16 2.81 2.69 9.72
N PRO A 17 3.93 3.42 9.83
CA PRO A 17 4.85 3.57 8.72
C PRO A 17 5.58 2.25 8.39
N GLY A 18 5.87 1.99 7.12
CA GLY A 18 6.54 0.80 6.59
C GLY A 18 8.05 0.73 6.90
N THR A 19 8.45 1.29 8.04
CA THR A 19 9.80 1.19 8.60
C THR A 19 9.90 -0.06 9.49
N ALA A 20 11.11 -0.51 9.82
CA ALA A 20 11.30 -1.68 10.68
C ALA A 20 10.54 -1.56 12.03
N LYS A 21 10.63 -0.39 12.69
CA LYS A 21 9.90 -0.14 13.95
C LYS A 21 8.38 -0.10 13.75
N GLY A 22 7.91 0.50 12.65
CA GLY A 22 6.47 0.57 12.36
C GLY A 22 5.87 -0.79 11.99
N ILE A 23 6.62 -1.66 11.31
CA ILE A 23 6.22 -3.05 11.03
C ILE A 23 6.17 -3.87 12.34
N CYS A 24 7.13 -3.67 13.25
CA CYS A 24 7.09 -4.30 14.58
C CYS A 24 5.85 -3.86 15.39
N LEU A 25 5.50 -2.57 15.35
CA LEU A 25 4.26 -2.06 15.95
C LEU A 25 3.02 -2.70 15.31
N LEU A 26 2.97 -2.78 13.98
CA LEU A 26 1.86 -3.37 13.23
C LEU A 26 1.63 -4.84 13.60
N ARG A 27 2.70 -5.62 13.76
CA ARG A 27 2.66 -7.01 14.25
C ARG A 27 1.95 -7.10 15.61
N ARG A 28 2.37 -6.26 16.57
CA ARG A 28 1.81 -6.23 17.93
C ARG A 28 0.35 -5.81 17.94
N LEU A 29 0.00 -4.76 17.20
CA LEU A 29 -1.40 -4.31 17.07
C LEU A 29 -2.29 -5.39 16.47
N THR A 30 -1.78 -6.12 15.47
CA THR A 30 -2.48 -7.26 14.87
C THR A 30 -2.70 -8.38 15.88
N ALA A 31 -1.70 -8.72 16.71
CA ALA A 31 -1.83 -9.72 17.76
C ALA A 31 -2.88 -9.35 18.83
N MET A 32 -3.14 -8.06 19.03
CA MET A 32 -4.17 -7.55 19.94
C MET A 32 -5.53 -7.33 19.26
N GLY A 33 -5.69 -7.66 17.97
CA GLY A 33 -6.96 -7.53 17.25
C GLY A 33 -7.28 -6.12 16.74
N PHE A 34 -6.35 -5.15 16.84
CA PHE A 34 -6.57 -3.80 16.32
C PHE A 34 -6.41 -3.73 14.81
N ALA A 35 -7.27 -2.92 14.16
CA ALA A 35 -7.19 -2.70 12.74
C ALA A 35 -5.96 -1.82 12.38
N THR A 36 -5.26 -2.18 11.31
CA THR A 36 -3.98 -1.55 10.94
C THR A 36 -3.95 -1.08 9.48
N ASN A 37 -3.25 0.03 9.24
CA ASN A 37 -2.92 0.52 7.91
C ASN A 37 -1.41 0.71 7.82
N CYS A 38 -0.68 -0.20 7.17
CA CYS A 38 0.72 0.07 6.84
C CYS A 38 0.78 1.15 5.76
N THR A 39 1.51 2.23 6.00
CA THR A 39 1.74 3.32 5.03
C THR A 39 3.20 3.40 4.64
N LEU A 40 3.55 4.19 3.60
CA LEU A 40 4.95 4.36 3.17
C LEU A 40 5.62 3.02 2.79
N ALA A 41 4.86 2.09 2.20
CA ALA A 41 5.41 0.91 1.55
C ALA A 41 5.71 1.24 0.09
N PHE A 42 6.97 1.13 -0.29
CA PHE A 42 7.46 1.52 -1.62
C PHE A 42 8.01 0.34 -2.41
N THR A 43 8.54 -0.68 -1.73
CA THR A 43 9.26 -1.78 -2.38
C THR A 43 8.67 -3.15 -2.03
N LEU A 44 8.85 -4.13 -2.91
CA LEU A 44 8.37 -5.50 -2.68
C LEU A 44 8.86 -6.10 -1.34
N PRO A 45 10.14 -5.96 -0.93
CA PRO A 45 10.58 -6.45 0.38
C PRO A 45 9.78 -5.85 1.54
N GLN A 46 9.46 -4.55 1.52
CA GLN A 46 8.62 -3.96 2.58
C GLN A 46 7.22 -4.58 2.61
N PHE A 47 6.60 -4.79 1.44
CA PHE A 47 5.30 -5.48 1.37
C PHE A 47 5.38 -6.89 1.96
N VAL A 48 6.42 -7.65 1.63
CA VAL A 48 6.65 -8.99 2.17
C VAL A 48 6.83 -8.95 3.69
N SER A 49 7.64 -8.04 4.23
CA SER A 49 7.83 -7.90 5.67
C SER A 49 6.54 -7.53 6.41
N VAL A 50 5.67 -6.72 5.81
CA VAL A 50 4.35 -6.42 6.37
C VAL A 50 3.46 -7.66 6.38
N MET A 51 3.45 -8.43 5.28
CA MET A 51 2.68 -9.68 5.21
C MET A 51 3.12 -10.70 6.26
N ASP A 52 4.43 -10.81 6.50
CA ASP A 52 5.00 -11.71 7.50
C ASP A 52 4.64 -11.25 8.92
N ALA A 53 4.72 -9.93 9.19
CA ALA A 53 4.32 -9.34 10.46
C ALA A 53 2.82 -9.55 10.77
N VAL A 54 1.95 -9.39 9.78
CA VAL A 54 0.51 -9.62 9.95
C VAL A 54 0.24 -11.10 10.23
N GLN A 55 0.83 -12.03 9.46
CA GLN A 55 0.65 -13.47 9.70
C GLN A 55 1.16 -13.89 11.07
N SER A 56 2.32 -13.39 11.49
CA SER A 56 2.85 -13.62 12.84
C SER A 56 1.92 -13.09 13.92
N GLY A 57 1.40 -11.87 13.77
CA GLY A 57 0.43 -11.30 14.70
C GLY A 57 -0.87 -12.11 14.77
N LEU A 58 -1.39 -12.57 13.63
CA LEU A 58 -2.59 -13.41 13.57
C LEU A 58 -2.38 -14.77 14.25
N ALA A 59 -1.20 -15.38 14.11
CA ALA A 59 -0.87 -16.62 14.79
C ALA A 59 -0.86 -16.44 16.31
N GLU A 60 -0.26 -15.35 16.81
CA GLU A 60 -0.27 -15.00 18.24
C GLU A 60 -1.70 -14.72 18.75
N ALA A 61 -2.48 -13.94 18.01
CA ALA A 61 -3.89 -13.66 18.33
C ALA A 61 -4.72 -14.94 18.46
N LYS A 62 -4.49 -15.91 17.56
CA LYS A 62 -5.16 -17.22 17.60
C LYS A 62 -4.79 -18.02 18.85
N THR A 63 -3.50 -18.10 19.18
CA THR A 63 -3.02 -18.78 20.40
C THR A 63 -3.61 -18.16 21.66
N ASN A 64 -3.72 -16.83 21.68
CA ASN A 64 -4.25 -16.08 22.82
C ASN A 64 -5.78 -15.92 22.80
N GLN A 65 -6.49 -16.58 21.87
CA GLN A 65 -7.96 -16.51 21.73
C GLN A 65 -8.51 -15.08 21.64
N VAL A 66 -7.76 -14.18 21.01
CA VAL A 66 -8.15 -12.78 20.83
C VAL A 66 -9.33 -12.68 19.87
N ASN A 67 -10.31 -11.83 20.20
CA ASN A 67 -11.46 -11.59 19.32
C ASN A 67 -11.05 -10.81 18.06
N MET A 68 -11.13 -11.46 16.90
CA MET A 68 -10.74 -10.89 15.61
C MET A 68 -11.91 -10.41 14.74
N TYR A 69 -13.15 -10.37 15.26
CA TYR A 69 -14.36 -10.05 14.48
C TYR A 69 -14.24 -8.75 13.66
N ARG A 70 -13.69 -7.70 14.27
CA ARG A 70 -13.52 -6.37 13.63
C ARG A 70 -12.13 -6.16 13.03
N TRP A 71 -11.23 -7.12 13.16
CA TRP A 71 -9.86 -6.94 12.68
C TRP A 71 -9.85 -6.76 11.15
N ARG A 72 -9.13 -5.75 10.70
CA ARG A 72 -8.87 -5.46 9.28
C ARG A 72 -7.43 -4.97 9.15
N SER A 73 -6.76 -5.34 8.06
CA SER A 73 -5.43 -4.81 7.75
C SER A 73 -5.34 -4.41 6.29
N VAL A 74 -4.78 -3.23 6.06
CA VAL A 74 -4.44 -2.74 4.72
C VAL A 74 -2.95 -2.43 4.60
N THR A 75 -2.37 -2.72 3.44
CA THR A 75 -0.97 -2.41 3.13
C THR A 75 -0.91 -1.42 1.97
N THR A 76 -0.57 -0.17 2.29
CA THR A 76 -0.67 0.99 1.41
C THR A 76 0.61 1.24 0.62
N HIS A 77 0.51 1.14 -0.70
CA HIS A 77 1.52 1.63 -1.63
C HIS A 77 1.36 3.14 -1.85
N MET A 78 2.45 3.88 -1.69
CA MET A 78 2.49 5.31 -1.93
C MET A 78 3.12 5.56 -3.32
N SER A 79 2.37 5.30 -4.39
CA SER A 79 2.92 5.16 -5.75
C SER A 79 3.61 6.42 -6.26
N ALA A 80 2.90 7.53 -6.44
CA ALA A 80 3.53 8.75 -6.95
C ALA A 80 4.64 9.28 -6.03
N ARG A 81 4.56 9.02 -4.71
CA ARG A 81 5.65 9.37 -3.79
C ARG A 81 6.92 8.57 -4.02
N TYR A 82 6.85 7.37 -4.58
CA TYR A 82 8.02 6.60 -5.05
C TYR A 82 8.53 7.18 -6.37
N GLU A 83 7.62 7.40 -7.31
CA GLU A 83 7.93 7.84 -8.67
C GLU A 83 8.54 9.24 -8.75
N GLU A 84 8.15 10.14 -7.83
CA GLU A 84 8.64 11.51 -7.72
C GLU A 84 9.94 11.61 -6.91
N ARG A 85 10.53 10.50 -6.43
CA ARG A 85 11.80 10.55 -5.70
C ARG A 85 12.93 10.89 -6.66
N GLN A 86 13.68 11.94 -6.34
CA GLN A 86 14.92 12.29 -7.05
C GLN A 86 15.89 11.11 -7.18
N ALA A 87 16.05 10.32 -6.11
CA ALA A 87 16.88 9.11 -6.13
C ALA A 87 16.49 8.10 -7.22
N PHE A 88 15.24 8.07 -7.67
CA PHE A 88 14.81 7.20 -8.77
C PHE A 88 15.38 7.68 -10.11
N ASP A 89 15.34 8.99 -10.36
CA ASP A 89 15.96 9.60 -11.54
C ASP A 89 17.48 9.48 -11.51
N GLU A 90 18.11 9.72 -10.35
CA GLU A 90 19.56 9.59 -10.16
C GLU A 90 20.04 8.16 -10.46
N SER A 91 19.36 7.15 -9.89
CA SER A 91 19.72 5.74 -10.11
C SER A 91 19.57 5.32 -11.58
N ALA A 92 18.59 5.88 -12.30
CA ALA A 92 18.44 5.63 -13.73
C ALA A 92 19.54 6.31 -14.55
N ALA A 93 19.89 7.54 -14.21
CA ALA A 93 20.94 8.30 -14.87
C ALA A 93 22.33 7.65 -14.71
N GLU A 94 22.63 7.06 -13.55
CA GLU A 94 23.87 6.30 -13.29
C GLU A 94 24.08 5.16 -14.30
N VAL A 95 23.00 4.58 -14.84
CA VAL A 95 23.04 3.53 -15.85
C VAL A 95 22.71 4.03 -17.27
N GLY A 96 22.71 5.34 -17.48
CA GLY A 96 22.48 5.97 -18.78
C GLY A 96 21.01 5.98 -19.25
N VAL A 97 20.04 5.81 -18.33
CA VAL A 97 18.61 5.81 -18.63
C VAL A 97 17.97 7.13 -18.17
N LYS A 98 17.21 7.77 -19.05
CA LYS A 98 16.35 8.92 -18.70
C LYS A 98 14.91 8.46 -18.61
N LEU A 99 14.34 8.51 -17.41
CA LEU A 99 12.96 8.08 -17.18
C LEU A 99 11.96 9.09 -17.73
N THR A 100 11.01 8.62 -18.52
CA THR A 100 9.80 9.36 -18.90
C THR A 100 8.75 9.28 -17.79
N LEU A 101 7.66 10.05 -17.93
CA LEU A 101 6.51 9.90 -17.04
C LEU A 101 5.91 8.50 -17.13
N GLU A 102 5.83 7.92 -18.33
CA GLU A 102 5.30 6.58 -18.56
C GLU A 102 6.13 5.52 -17.84
N ASP A 103 7.46 5.59 -17.93
CA ASP A 103 8.37 4.67 -17.25
C ASP A 103 8.15 4.70 -15.73
N LYS A 104 8.02 5.92 -15.19
CA LYS A 104 7.76 6.11 -13.76
C LYS A 104 6.42 5.51 -13.35
N ARG A 105 5.34 5.79 -14.10
CA ARG A 105 4.01 5.20 -13.83
C ARG A 105 4.08 3.67 -13.87
N TRP A 106 4.69 3.10 -14.91
CA TRP A 106 4.86 1.65 -15.01
C TRP A 106 5.68 1.06 -13.88
N ALA A 107 6.70 1.75 -13.36
CA ALA A 107 7.48 1.27 -12.23
C ALA A 107 6.62 1.10 -10.96
N GLY A 108 5.85 2.13 -10.57
CA GLY A 108 4.94 2.06 -9.42
C GLY A 108 3.86 0.97 -9.59
N ILE A 109 3.25 0.91 -10.78
CA ILE A 109 2.26 -0.11 -11.15
C ILE A 109 2.85 -1.52 -11.09
N ALA A 110 4.06 -1.73 -11.62
CA ALA A 110 4.72 -3.03 -11.65
C ALA A 110 5.06 -3.52 -10.25
N ILE A 111 5.57 -2.64 -9.38
CA ILE A 111 5.82 -2.96 -7.96
C ILE A 111 4.54 -3.44 -7.30
N PHE A 112 3.46 -2.68 -7.44
CA PHE A 112 2.19 -3.02 -6.81
C PHE A 112 1.58 -4.31 -7.36
N ARG A 113 1.58 -4.50 -8.69
CA ARG A 113 1.09 -5.75 -9.33
C ARG A 113 1.90 -6.96 -8.86
N LYS A 114 3.22 -6.82 -8.72
CA LYS A 114 4.07 -7.90 -8.19
C LYS A 114 3.76 -8.19 -6.73
N ALA A 115 3.63 -7.17 -5.89
CA ALA A 115 3.25 -7.33 -4.48
C ALA A 115 1.86 -7.98 -4.33
N TYR A 116 0.89 -7.58 -5.16
CA TYR A 116 -0.45 -8.17 -5.19
C TYR A 116 -0.42 -9.66 -5.56
N LYS A 117 0.35 -10.05 -6.59
CA LYS A 117 0.55 -11.46 -6.96
C LYS A 117 1.16 -12.27 -5.81
N VAL A 118 2.14 -11.71 -5.11
CA VAL A 118 2.75 -12.35 -3.92
C VAL A 118 1.73 -12.52 -2.80
N ALA A 119 0.96 -11.47 -2.49
CA ALA A 119 -0.10 -11.51 -1.49
C ALA A 119 -1.12 -12.62 -1.79
N LYS A 120 -1.60 -12.69 -3.04
CA LYS A 120 -2.55 -13.71 -3.49
C LYS A 120 -1.96 -15.12 -3.35
N ARG A 121 -0.73 -15.35 -3.82
CA ARG A 121 -0.05 -16.65 -3.73
C ARG A 121 0.15 -17.12 -2.30
N ARG A 122 0.40 -16.20 -1.37
CA ARG A 122 0.58 -16.49 0.06
C ARG A 122 -0.74 -16.61 0.84
N GLY A 123 -1.89 -16.43 0.20
CA GLY A 123 -3.18 -16.40 0.90
C GLY A 123 -3.27 -15.26 1.93
N TYR A 124 -2.59 -14.14 1.67
CA TYR A 124 -2.54 -13.01 2.61
C TYR A 124 -3.94 -12.48 2.92
N PRO A 125 -4.35 -12.44 4.21
CA PRO A 125 -5.72 -12.08 4.57
C PRO A 125 -6.00 -10.57 4.56
N GLY A 126 -4.95 -9.74 4.63
CA GLY A 126 -5.05 -8.29 4.51
C GLY A 126 -5.37 -7.84 3.07
N LYS A 127 -5.85 -6.61 2.90
CA LYS A 127 -6.06 -6.02 1.58
C LYS A 127 -4.85 -5.17 1.16
N MET A 128 -4.49 -5.24 -0.10
CA MET A 128 -3.56 -4.27 -0.69
C MET A 128 -4.30 -2.95 -0.92
N LEU A 129 -3.65 -1.82 -0.66
CA LEU A 129 -4.20 -0.49 -0.88
C LEU A 129 -3.29 0.32 -1.80
N PHE A 130 -3.85 0.93 -2.84
CA PHE A 130 -3.14 1.84 -3.72
C PHE A 130 -3.47 3.30 -3.38
N CYS A 131 -2.44 4.13 -3.23
CA CYS A 131 -2.57 5.52 -2.77
C CYS A 131 -1.53 6.41 -3.46
N SER A 132 -1.66 7.73 -3.27
CA SER A 132 -0.83 8.75 -3.90
C SER A 132 -0.96 8.71 -5.42
N MET A 133 -2.19 8.86 -5.89
CA MET A 133 -2.51 8.86 -7.32
C MET A 133 -2.20 10.22 -7.95
N ARG A 134 -1.95 10.20 -9.24
CA ARG A 134 -1.75 11.39 -10.09
C ARG A 134 -2.39 11.12 -11.45
N PRO A 135 -2.81 12.17 -12.16
CA PRO A 135 -3.10 12.07 -13.58
C PRO A 135 -1.86 11.68 -14.38
N GLY A 136 -2.12 11.31 -15.62
CA GLY A 136 -1.14 10.93 -16.60
C GLY A 136 -0.86 9.42 -16.64
N PRO A 137 -0.15 9.00 -17.69
CA PRO A 137 0.41 9.83 -18.77
C PRO A 137 -0.64 10.26 -19.80
N ILE A 138 -0.23 11.11 -20.75
CA ILE A 138 -1.02 11.44 -21.93
C ILE A 138 -0.69 10.41 -23.00
N VAL A 139 -1.69 9.70 -23.52
CA VAL A 139 -1.55 8.68 -24.58
C VAL A 139 -2.53 9.05 -25.68
N ASP A 140 -2.04 9.14 -26.92
CA ASP A 140 -2.85 9.52 -28.09
C ASP A 140 -3.66 10.82 -27.89
N GLY A 141 -3.07 11.78 -27.15
CA GLY A 141 -3.69 13.08 -26.86
C GLY A 141 -4.69 13.08 -25.71
N VAL A 142 -4.93 11.95 -25.05
CA VAL A 142 -5.85 11.81 -23.92
C VAL A 142 -5.07 11.66 -22.61
N GLU A 143 -5.40 12.46 -21.60
CA GLU A 143 -4.82 12.29 -20.26
C GLU A 143 -5.50 11.14 -19.52
N HIS A 144 -4.72 10.14 -19.12
CA HIS A 144 -5.22 8.96 -18.42
C HIS A 144 -5.03 9.05 -16.90
N ILE A 145 -5.60 8.09 -16.17
CA ILE A 145 -5.28 7.83 -14.76
C ILE A 145 -4.76 6.39 -14.66
N TRP A 146 -3.55 6.14 -15.17
CA TRP A 146 -2.97 4.79 -15.20
C TRP A 146 -2.84 4.15 -13.81
N HIS A 147 -2.68 4.96 -12.77
CA HIS A 147 -2.71 4.52 -11.37
C HIS A 147 -4.00 3.79 -10.97
N LEU A 148 -5.10 4.07 -11.66
CA LEU A 148 -6.36 3.37 -11.53
C LEU A 148 -6.52 2.32 -12.62
N GLU A 149 -6.47 2.76 -13.88
CA GLU A 149 -6.82 1.97 -15.07
C GLU A 149 -6.00 0.69 -15.16
N GLN A 150 -4.71 0.74 -14.84
CA GLN A 150 -3.79 -0.39 -14.99
C GLN A 150 -3.76 -1.33 -13.78
N ILE A 151 -4.53 -1.01 -12.73
CA ILE A 151 -4.51 -1.72 -11.44
C ILE A 151 -5.90 -2.25 -11.06
N ALA A 152 -6.98 -1.62 -11.55
CA ALA A 152 -8.35 -2.02 -11.27
C ALA A 152 -8.64 -3.50 -11.59
N GLY A 153 -9.63 -4.07 -10.90
CA GLY A 153 -10.12 -5.44 -11.14
C GLY A 153 -9.70 -6.50 -10.11
N GLY A 154 -8.91 -6.15 -9.09
CA GLY A 154 -8.54 -7.06 -8.00
C GLY A 154 -9.23 -6.76 -6.67
N ARG A 155 -9.12 -7.71 -5.72
CA ARG A 155 -9.50 -7.51 -4.30
C ARG A 155 -8.53 -6.54 -3.61
N MET A 156 -8.72 -5.25 -3.80
CA MET A 156 -7.88 -4.18 -3.25
C MET A 156 -8.70 -2.94 -2.89
N VAL A 157 -8.03 -1.93 -2.33
CA VAL A 157 -8.61 -0.64 -1.95
C VAL A 157 -7.85 0.48 -2.67
N PHE A 158 -8.55 1.53 -3.06
CA PHE A 158 -7.94 2.76 -3.55
C PHE A 158 -8.22 3.89 -2.55
N THR A 159 -7.22 4.72 -2.28
CA THR A 159 -7.42 6.02 -1.65
C THR A 159 -7.15 7.08 -2.70
N CYS A 160 -8.24 7.61 -3.25
CA CYS A 160 -8.21 8.59 -4.32
C CYS A 160 -8.27 10.00 -3.75
N PRO A 161 -7.35 10.89 -4.14
CA PRO A 161 -7.51 12.33 -3.98
C PRO A 161 -8.82 12.83 -4.62
N PRO A 162 -9.45 13.91 -4.09
CA PRO A 162 -10.71 14.43 -4.64
C PRO A 162 -10.65 14.78 -6.14
N ASP A 163 -9.54 15.35 -6.62
CA ASP A 163 -9.32 15.67 -8.03
C ASP A 163 -9.33 14.43 -8.93
N ILE A 164 -8.74 13.32 -8.46
CA ILE A 164 -8.78 12.03 -9.16
C ILE A 164 -10.22 11.48 -9.18
N LEU A 165 -10.97 11.64 -8.09
CA LEU A 165 -12.37 11.24 -8.06
C LEU A 165 -13.20 12.08 -9.03
N THR A 166 -13.05 13.39 -9.07
CA THR A 166 -13.79 14.24 -10.03
C THR A 166 -13.55 13.79 -11.46
N LYS A 167 -12.29 13.58 -11.85
CA LYS A 167 -11.93 13.12 -13.21
C LYS A 167 -12.47 11.74 -13.59
N MET A 168 -12.82 10.88 -12.62
CA MET A 168 -13.40 9.57 -12.92
C MET A 168 -14.89 9.64 -13.30
N TRP A 169 -15.58 10.75 -12.99
CA TRP A 169 -17.01 10.93 -13.22
C TRP A 169 -17.34 11.93 -14.35
N GLU A 170 -16.31 12.55 -14.93
CA GLU A 170 -16.38 13.38 -16.14
C GLU A 170 -16.20 12.51 -17.40
#